data_AF-A0A2C2UTJ5-F1
#
_entry.id   AF-A0A2C2UTJ5-F1
#
_cell.length_a   1.000
_cell.length_b   1.000
_cell.length_c   1.000
_cell.angle_alpha   90.00
_cell.angle_beta   90.00
_cell.angle_gamma   90.00
#
_symmetry.space_group_name_H-M   'P 1'
#
loop_
_entity.id
_entity.type
_entity.pdbx_description
1 polymer ?
#
loop_
_entity_poly.entity_id
_entity_poly.type
_entity_poly.pdbx_seq_one_letter_code
_entity_poly.pdbx_strand_id
1 'polypeptide(L)'
;MWKMKTKRANVITYTRPSIKSIPANHYEIPGQEHIVYPCIKGWFEIRRVDKDNIKTVEFIRKEDIRYSTEYLIFVMKEKARRLMRIKPLTIKFLRSAMIKSKR
;
A
#
# COMPACT_ATOMS: atom_id res chain seq x y z
N MET A 1 6.43 -1.71 -7.38
CA MET A 1 5.93 -3.08 -7.57
C MET A 1 6.14 -3.84 -6.27
N TRP A 2 5.11 -4.46 -5.72
CA TRP A 2 5.23 -5.23 -4.48
C TRP A 2 4.58 -6.60 -4.64
N LYS A 3 5.19 -7.63 -4.06
CA LYS A 3 4.56 -8.95 -3.92
C LYS A 3 3.73 -8.95 -2.65
N MET A 4 2.43 -9.24 -2.79
CA MET A 4 1.51 -9.31 -1.66
C MET A 4 0.59 -10.52 -1.79
N LYS A 5 -0.07 -10.88 -0.68
CA LYS A 5 -0.96 -12.06 -0.63
C LYS A 5 -2.39 -11.66 -0.36
N THR A 6 -3.38 -12.40 -0.85
CA THR A 6 -4.77 -12.22 -0.42
C THR A 6 -4.89 -12.52 1.07
N LYS A 7 -5.67 -11.69 1.78
CA LYS A 7 -5.86 -11.83 3.23
C LYS A 7 -6.89 -12.91 3.59
N ARG A 8 -7.94 -13.05 2.76
CA ARG A 8 -9.07 -13.96 2.95
C ARG A 8 -9.36 -14.73 1.67
N ALA A 9 -10.16 -15.78 1.80
CA ALA A 9 -10.82 -16.45 0.69
C ALA A 9 -11.87 -15.52 0.06
N ASN A 10 -12.27 -15.83 -1.18
CA ASN A 10 -13.34 -15.16 -1.92
C ASN A 10 -13.13 -13.64 -2.09
N VAL A 11 -11.93 -13.26 -2.52
CA VAL A 11 -11.60 -11.86 -2.82
C VAL A 11 -12.02 -11.54 -4.25
N ILE A 12 -12.89 -10.55 -4.39
CA ILE A 12 -13.34 -10.04 -5.69
C ILE A 12 -12.41 -8.91 -6.15
N THR A 13 -11.96 -9.00 -7.39
CA THR A 13 -11.29 -7.88 -8.09
C THR A 13 -12.25 -7.23 -9.08
N TYR A 14 -11.90 -6.02 -9.50
CA TYR A 14 -12.78 -5.16 -10.28
C TYR A 14 -12.06 -4.59 -11.49
N THR A 15 -12.79 -4.26 -12.55
CA THR A 15 -12.22 -3.62 -13.76
C THR A 15 -11.84 -2.16 -13.54
N ARG A 16 -12.35 -1.52 -12.48
CA ARG A 16 -12.03 -0.16 -12.05
C ARG A 16 -11.87 -0.15 -10.53
N PRO A 17 -11.16 0.82 -9.94
CA PRO A 17 -10.98 0.91 -8.49
C PRO A 17 -12.25 1.42 -7.78
N SER A 18 -13.33 0.65 -7.86
CA SER A 18 -14.64 0.91 -7.27
C SER A 18 -15.39 -0.41 -7.04
N ILE A 19 -16.03 -0.55 -5.87
CA ILE A 19 -16.87 -1.72 -5.53
C ILE A 19 -18.11 -1.79 -6.43
N LYS A 20 -18.54 -0.64 -6.99
CA LYS A 20 -19.67 -0.58 -7.94
C LYS A 20 -19.27 -0.97 -9.37
N SER A 21 -18.00 -1.25 -9.61
CA SER A 21 -17.52 -1.64 -10.94
C SER A 21 -17.86 -3.10 -11.24
N ILE A 22 -17.76 -3.45 -12.52
CA ILE A 22 -17.88 -4.83 -12.97
C ILE A 22 -16.78 -5.68 -12.29
N PRO A 23 -17.13 -6.80 -11.65
CA PRO A 23 -16.17 -7.77 -11.15
C PRO A 23 -15.30 -8.30 -12.29
N ALA A 24 -13.98 -8.28 -12.10
CA ALA A 24 -13.02 -8.80 -13.06
C ALA A 24 -12.65 -10.26 -12.77
N ASN A 25 -12.42 -10.59 -11.50
CA ASN A 25 -11.99 -11.91 -11.09
C ASN A 25 -12.44 -12.24 -9.67
N HIS A 26 -12.38 -13.53 -9.33
CA HIS A 26 -12.71 -14.05 -8.01
C HIS A 26 -11.60 -14.99 -7.54
N TYR A 27 -10.92 -14.59 -6.45
CA TYR A 27 -9.88 -15.39 -5.81
C TYR A 27 -10.45 -16.16 -4.64
N GLU A 28 -10.70 -17.44 -4.86
CA GLU A 28 -11.29 -18.34 -3.87
C GLU A 28 -10.31 -18.70 -2.75
N ILE A 29 -9.02 -18.73 -3.05
CA ILE A 29 -7.98 -19.24 -2.14
C ILE A 29 -7.36 -18.08 -1.33
N PRO A 30 -7.30 -18.18 0.01
CA PRO A 30 -6.56 -17.22 0.84
C PRO A 30 -5.04 -17.39 0.64
N GLY A 31 -4.29 -16.30 0.76
CA GLY A 31 -2.83 -16.35 0.66
C GLY A 31 -2.28 -16.40 -0.76
N GLN A 32 -3.12 -16.25 -1.79
CA GLN A 32 -2.71 -16.22 -3.18
C GLN A 32 -1.80 -15.02 -3.45
N GLU A 33 -0.69 -15.26 -4.12
CA GLU A 33 0.32 -14.23 -4.41
C GLU A 33 -0.04 -13.40 -5.63
N HIS A 34 0.07 -12.09 -5.48
CA HIS A 34 -0.16 -11.11 -6.53
C HIS A 34 0.96 -10.09 -6.58
N ILE A 35 1.30 -9.67 -7.80
CA ILE A 35 2.13 -8.50 -8.04
C ILE A 35 1.21 -7.29 -8.09
N VAL A 36 1.38 -6.39 -7.12
CA VAL A 36 0.53 -5.21 -6.96
C VAL A 36 1.29 -3.92 -7.21
N TYR A 37 0.58 -2.94 -7.74
CA TYR A 37 1.03 -1.58 -7.98
C TYR A 37 0.14 -0.59 -7.21
N PRO A 38 0.72 0.44 -6.57
CA PRO A 38 -0.07 1.51 -5.98
C PRO A 38 -0.86 2.23 -7.07
N CYS A 39 -2.15 2.41 -6.87
CA CYS A 39 -3.04 3.09 -7.81
C CYS A 39 -3.64 4.36 -7.17
N ILE A 40 -4.85 4.24 -6.58
CA ILE A 40 -5.52 5.31 -5.85
C ILE A 40 -5.71 4.94 -4.37
N LYS A 41 -6.13 5.91 -3.55
CA LYS A 41 -6.35 5.70 -2.12
C LYS A 41 -7.30 4.52 -1.88
N GLY A 42 -6.80 3.50 -1.17
CA GLY A 42 -7.58 2.32 -0.81
C GLY A 42 -7.52 1.17 -1.83
N TRP A 43 -6.84 1.35 -2.96
CA TRP A 43 -6.80 0.37 -4.05
C TRP A 43 -5.39 0.05 -4.51
N PHE A 44 -5.22 -1.18 -4.98
CA PHE A 44 -4.06 -1.62 -5.73
C PHE A 44 -4.48 -2.09 -7.11
N GLU A 45 -3.57 -1.94 -8.05
CA GLU A 45 -3.67 -2.49 -9.41
C GLU A 45 -2.89 -3.81 -9.47
N ILE A 46 -3.51 -4.83 -10.03
CA ILE A 46 -2.89 -6.12 -10.35
C ILE A 46 -2.77 -6.17 -11.88
N ARG A 47 -1.56 -6.43 -12.37
CA ARG A 47 -1.31 -6.69 -13.79
C ARG A 47 -1.09 -8.17 -13.97
N ARG A 48 -1.88 -8.79 -14.84
CA ARG A 48 -1.78 -10.21 -15.16
C ARG A 48 -1.54 -10.40 -16.64
N VAL A 49 -0.89 -11.51 -16.95
CA VAL A 49 -0.76 -12.01 -18.31
C VAL A 49 -1.46 -13.35 -18.28
N ASP A 50 -2.58 -13.44 -18.98
CA ASP A 50 -3.33 -14.69 -19.10
C ASP A 50 -2.61 -15.65 -20.07
N LYS A 51 -3.07 -16.91 -20.13
CA LYS A 51 -2.46 -17.97 -20.95
C LYS A 51 -2.40 -17.61 -22.43
N ASP A 52 -3.33 -16.78 -22.89
CA ASP A 52 -3.42 -16.29 -24.27
C ASP A 52 -2.55 -15.04 -24.52
N ASN A 53 -1.61 -14.73 -23.62
CA ASN A 53 -0.77 -13.52 -23.62
C ASN A 53 -1.58 -12.20 -23.55
N ILE A 54 -2.85 -12.26 -23.20
CA ILE A 54 -3.69 -11.08 -22.99
C ILE A 54 -3.26 -10.43 -21.67
N LYS A 55 -2.89 -9.15 -21.73
CA LYS A 55 -2.54 -8.36 -20.56
C LYS A 55 -3.81 -7.76 -19.97
N THR A 56 -4.18 -8.23 -18.79
CA THR A 56 -5.35 -7.73 -18.06
C THR A 56 -4.93 -6.90 -16.85
N VAL A 57 -5.72 -5.88 -16.56
CA VAL A 57 -5.53 -5.00 -15.41
C VAL A 57 -6.77 -5.13 -14.53
N GLU A 58 -6.54 -5.50 -13.28
CA GLU A 58 -7.58 -5.68 -12.27
C GLU A 58 -7.29 -4.79 -11.06
N PHE A 59 -8.33 -4.44 -10.32
CA PHE A 59 -8.22 -3.61 -9.12
C PHE A 59 -8.72 -4.37 -7.90
N ILE A 60 -7.94 -4.30 -6.84
CA ILE A 60 -8.19 -4.99 -5.57
C ILE A 60 -8.11 -3.98 -4.43
N ARG A 61 -8.96 -4.15 -3.42
CA ARG A 61 -8.93 -3.25 -2.27
C ARG A 61 -7.73 -3.54 -1.39
N LYS A 62 -7.16 -2.47 -0.84
CA LYS A 62 -6.02 -2.52 0.07
C LYS A 62 -6.31 -3.32 1.34
N GLU A 63 -7.58 -3.39 1.76
CA GLU A 63 -8.03 -4.17 2.93
C GLU A 63 -8.08 -5.69 2.71
N ASP A 64 -8.21 -6.11 1.45
CA ASP A 64 -8.29 -7.52 1.04
C ASP A 64 -6.89 -8.15 0.85
N ILE A 65 -5.84 -7.35 1.02
CA ILE A 65 -4.45 -7.78 0.85
C ILE A 65 -3.68 -7.77 2.17
N ARG A 66 -2.88 -8.82 2.37
CA ARG A 66 -1.87 -8.92 3.40
C ARG A 66 -0.53 -8.38 2.88
N TYR A 67 0.03 -7.42 3.59
CA TYR A 67 1.38 -6.95 3.33
C TYR A 67 2.40 -8.05 3.58
N SER A 68 3.34 -8.21 2.66
CA SER A 68 4.54 -9.01 2.91
C SER A 68 5.37 -8.38 4.01
N THR A 69 6.16 -9.20 4.71
CA THR A 69 7.12 -8.74 5.72
C THR A 69 8.07 -7.70 5.13
N GLU A 70 8.51 -7.89 3.88
CA GLU A 70 9.35 -6.94 3.14
C GLU A 70 8.70 -5.56 3.01
N TYR A 71 7.41 -5.51 2.65
CA TYR A 71 6.67 -4.26 2.55
C TYR A 71 6.53 -3.58 3.92
N LEU A 72 6.24 -4.35 4.97
CA LEU A 72 6.16 -3.82 6.34
C LEU A 72 7.49 -3.21 6.79
N ILE A 73 8.61 -3.91 6.54
CA ILE A 73 9.96 -3.41 6.81
C ILE A 73 10.22 -2.10 6.07
N PHE A 74 9.85 -2.03 4.78
CA PHE A 74 9.99 -0.81 3.99
C PHE A 74 9.20 0.36 4.62
N VAL A 75 7.93 0.15 4.98
CA VAL A 75 7.10 1.17 5.62
C VAL A 75 7.68 1.61 6.97
N MET A 76 8.21 0.68 7.77
CA MET A 76 8.86 0.99 9.04
C MET A 76 10.14 1.81 8.84
N LYS A 77 10.98 1.47 7.85
CA LYS A 77 12.17 2.25 7.49
C LYS A 77 11.82 3.68 7.08
N GLU A 78 10.78 3.85 6.27
CA GLU A 78 10.30 5.19 5.87
C GLU A 78 9.78 6.01 7.05
N LYS A 79 9.00 5.38 7.96
CA LYS A 79 8.56 6.03 9.20
C LYS A 79 9.74 6.46 10.08
N ALA A 80 10.73 5.57 10.25
CA ALA A 80 11.94 5.87 11.02
C ALA A 80 12.74 7.04 10.41
N ARG A 81 12.91 7.07 9.08
CA ARG A 81 13.55 8.21 8.37
C ARG A 81 12.82 9.52 8.60
N ARG A 82 11.49 9.54 8.52
CA ARG A 82 10.69 10.75 8.79
C ARG A 82 10.85 11.21 10.23
N LEU A 83 10.79 10.30 11.20
CA LEU A 83 11.01 10.63 12.61
C LEU A 83 12.41 11.20 12.88
N MET A 84 13.45 10.64 12.25
CA MET A 84 14.81 11.16 12.34
C MET A 84 14.95 12.58 11.77
N ARG A 85 14.18 12.93 10.73
CA ARG A 85 14.15 14.31 10.20
C ARG A 85 13.37 15.27 11.09
N ILE A 86 12.30 14.81 11.74
CA ILE A 86 11.47 15.63 12.63
C ILE A 86 12.24 16.00 13.91
N LYS A 87 12.93 15.04 14.55
CA LYS A 87 13.69 15.27 15.79
C LYS A 87 14.56 16.56 15.80
N PRO A 88 15.47 16.79 14.84
CA PRO A 88 16.31 17.99 14.83
C PRO A 88 15.51 19.26 14.55
N LEU A 89 14.44 19.21 13.75
CA LEU A 89 13.54 20.34 13.53
C LEU A 89 12.80 20.73 14.82
N THR A 90 12.32 19.73 15.57
CA THR A 90 11.67 19.94 16.88
C THR A 90 12.66 20.55 17.89
N ILE A 91 13.89 20.04 17.95
CA ILE A 91 14.95 20.59 18.84
C ILE A 91 15.28 22.05 18.46
N LYS A 92 15.42 22.33 17.16
CA LYS A 92 15.70 23.70 16.66
C LYS A 92 14.58 24.66 17.00
N PHE A 93 13.32 24.23 16.87
CA PHE A 93 12.16 25.02 17.25
C PHE A 93 12.14 25.33 18.75
N LEU A 94 12.31 24.31 19.60
CA LEU A 94 12.34 24.47 21.06
C LEU A 94 13.44 25.41 21.54
N ARG A 95 14.67 25.28 20.99
CA ARG A 95 15.78 26.21 21.29
C ARG A 95 15.43 27.65 20.93
N SER A 96 14.82 27.86 19.77
CA SER A 96 14.43 29.19 19.30
C SER A 96 13.32 29.80 20.18
N ALA A 97 12.35 28.99 20.62
CA ALA A 97 11.29 29.43 21.52
C ALA A 97 11.83 29.83 22.91
N MET A 98 12.75 29.04 23.48
CA MET A 98 13.43 29.37 24.74
C MET A 98 14.21 30.68 24.71
N ILE A 99 14.90 30.97 23.59
CA ILE A 99 15.66 32.21 23.44
C ILE A 99 14.71 33.41 23.37
N LYS A 100 13.58 33.28 22.68
CA LYS A 100 12.56 34.34 22.60
C LYS A 100 11.84 34.59 23.91
N SER A 101 11.61 33.58 24.75
CA SER A 101 10.93 33.75 26.05
C SER A 101 11.82 34.40 27.13
N LYS A 102 13.13 34.51 26.91
CA LYS A 102 14.09 35.14 27.83
C LYS A 102 14.42 36.60 27.46
N ARG A 103 13.88 37.11 26.35
CA ARG A 103 13.89 38.52 25.98
C ARG A 103 12.54 39.13 26.31
#